data_AF-A0A2E8UNM2-F1
#
_entry.id   AF-A0A2E8UNM2-F1
#
_cell.length_a   1.000
_cell.length_b   1.000
_cell.length_c   1.000
_cell.angle_alpha   90.00
_cell.angle_beta   90.00
_cell.angle_gamma   90.00
#
_symmetry.space_group_name_H-M   'P 1'
#
loop_
_entity.id
_entity.type
_entity.pdbx_description
1 polymer ?
#
loop_
_entity_poly.entity_id
_entity_poly.type
_entity_poly.pdbx_seq_one_letter_code
_entity_poly.pdbx_strand_id
1 'polypeptide(L)'
;MKKLILLCAMFATTLAIAQEPPPMEKPGEHHKHLKMMAGTWDVESKMYMIPGQVMKGTYVEVARIQPGGFWLISNIEGKVMGMPFHGHTVLGYEARKKQYTGIWVDSFASILVTSTGHCEKTAS
;
A
#
# COMPACT_ATOMS: atom_id res chain seq x y z
N MET A 1 -0.34 -56.27 55.42
CA MET A 1 -0.84 -56.54 54.05
C MET A 1 -0.43 -55.37 53.16
N LYS A 2 0.31 -55.62 52.08
CA LYS A 2 0.81 -54.61 51.13
C LYS A 2 -0.31 -54.19 50.18
N LYS A 3 -0.63 -52.89 50.03
CA LYS A 3 -1.36 -52.33 48.88
C LYS A 3 -0.89 -50.91 48.52
N LEU A 4 0.00 -50.91 47.52
CA LEU A 4 0.19 -50.03 46.36
C LEU A 4 -0.60 -48.70 46.23
N ILE A 5 0.16 -47.60 46.24
CA ILE A 5 0.20 -46.42 45.34
C ILE A 5 -1.13 -45.85 44.78
N LEU A 6 -1.38 -44.57 45.11
CA LEU A 6 -1.86 -43.61 44.11
C LEU A 6 -0.97 -42.36 44.16
N LEU A 7 -0.18 -42.20 43.10
CA LEU A 7 0.63 -41.02 42.82
C LEU A 7 -0.34 -39.92 42.35
N CYS A 8 -0.62 -38.92 43.18
CA CYS A 8 -1.33 -37.72 42.72
C CYS A 8 -0.29 -36.75 42.15
N ALA A 9 0.17 -37.05 40.92
CA ALA A 9 0.90 -36.08 40.12
C ALA A 9 -0.10 -35.01 39.67
N MET A 10 -0.27 -33.98 40.50
CA MET A 10 -0.91 -32.74 40.07
C MET A 10 0.03 -32.10 39.06
N PHE A 11 -0.22 -32.40 37.78
CA PHE A 11 0.38 -31.74 36.65
C PHE A 11 0.29 -30.24 36.89
N ALA A 12 1.45 -29.59 36.90
CA ALA A 12 1.59 -28.15 36.86
C ALA A 12 0.63 -27.61 35.80
N THR A 13 -0.33 -26.80 36.24
CA THR A 13 -1.08 -25.92 35.36
C THR A 13 -0.05 -25.07 34.64
N THR A 14 0.30 -25.44 33.41
CA THR A 14 0.89 -24.50 32.48
C THR A 14 -0.16 -23.40 32.31
N LEU A 15 0.05 -22.30 33.04
CA LEU A 15 -0.46 -21.01 32.64
C LEU A 15 0.08 -20.81 31.23
N ALA A 16 -0.73 -21.17 30.23
CA ALA A 16 -0.70 -20.50 28.96
C ALA A 16 -0.99 -19.03 29.29
N ILE A 17 0.06 -18.30 29.66
CA ILE A 17 0.08 -16.85 29.56
C ILE A 17 -0.22 -16.64 28.09
N ALA A 18 -1.45 -16.20 27.80
CA ALA A 18 -1.80 -15.67 26.51
C ALA A 18 -0.73 -14.63 26.21
N GLN A 19 0.24 -14.98 25.36
CA GLN A 19 1.23 -14.03 24.89
C GLN A 19 0.41 -12.95 24.20
N GLU A 20 0.40 -11.74 24.76
CA GLU A 20 -0.20 -10.61 24.06
C GLU A 20 0.41 -10.57 22.66
N PRO A 21 -0.41 -10.50 21.60
CA PRO A 21 0.13 -10.45 20.26
C PRO A 21 1.14 -9.31 20.18
N PRO A 22 2.29 -9.53 19.50
CA PRO A 22 3.32 -8.53 19.41
C PRO A 22 2.70 -7.22 18.89
N PRO A 23 3.14 -6.06 19.41
CA PRO A 23 2.59 -4.79 18.99
C PRO A 23 2.68 -4.66 17.48
N MET A 24 1.53 -4.41 16.85
CA MET A 24 1.48 -4.19 15.40
C MET A 24 2.22 -2.90 15.06
N GLU A 25 2.92 -2.93 13.92
CA GLU A 25 3.52 -1.72 13.34
C GLU A 25 2.43 -0.66 13.16
N LYS A 26 2.80 0.62 13.33
CA LYS A 26 1.89 1.75 13.19
C LYS A 26 2.37 2.67 12.06
N PRO A 27 1.47 3.29 11.27
CA PRO A 27 1.85 4.25 10.25
C PRO A 27 2.62 5.44 10.84
N GLY A 28 3.83 5.68 10.32
CA GLY A 28 4.65 6.87 10.64
C GLY A 28 4.44 8.09 9.71
N GLU A 29 5.33 9.07 9.79
CA GLU A 29 5.25 10.34 9.03
C GLU A 29 5.14 10.16 7.52
N HIS A 30 5.93 9.25 6.93
CA HIS A 30 5.86 8.99 5.48
C HIS A 30 4.49 8.49 5.02
N HIS A 31 3.75 7.78 5.89
CA HIS A 31 2.39 7.35 5.61
C HIS A 31 1.37 8.48 5.74
N LYS A 32 1.65 9.51 6.56
CA LYS A 32 0.83 10.73 6.58
C LYS A 32 0.90 11.45 5.23
N HIS A 33 2.05 11.46 4.57
CA HIS A 33 2.16 12.02 3.21
C HIS A 33 1.26 11.27 2.24
N LEU A 34 1.22 9.94 2.31
CA LEU A 34 0.31 9.15 1.49
C LEU A 34 -1.14 9.51 1.74
N LYS A 35 -1.51 9.69 3.02
CA LYS A 35 -2.87 10.08 3.41
C LYS A 35 -3.29 11.44 2.84
N MET A 36 -2.37 12.37 2.66
CA MET A 36 -2.67 13.66 2.03
C MET A 36 -3.04 13.55 0.55
N MET A 37 -2.68 12.45 -0.12
CA MET A 37 -3.03 12.21 -1.53
C MET A 37 -4.41 11.55 -1.70
N ALA A 38 -5.04 11.09 -0.61
CA ALA A 38 -6.36 10.50 -0.67
C ALA A 38 -7.41 11.56 -1.01
N GLY A 39 -8.30 11.23 -1.93
CA GLY A 39 -9.30 12.16 -2.45
C GLY A 39 -9.91 11.67 -3.75
N THR A 40 -10.75 12.51 -4.33
CA THR A 40 -11.21 12.38 -5.71
C THR A 40 -10.63 13.54 -6.49
N TRP A 41 -9.95 13.25 -7.59
CA TRP A 41 -9.18 14.22 -8.36
C TRP A 41 -9.62 14.19 -9.81
N ASP A 42 -9.88 15.36 -10.37
CA ASP A 42 -9.96 15.55 -11.82
C ASP A 42 -8.53 15.71 -12.36
N VAL A 43 -8.13 14.80 -13.25
CA VAL A 43 -6.76 14.71 -13.76
C VAL A 43 -6.75 15.06 -15.25
N GLU A 44 -5.89 15.99 -15.62
CA GLU A 44 -5.51 16.24 -17.01
C GLU A 44 -4.04 15.89 -17.22
N SER A 45 -3.75 15.06 -18.23
CA SER A 45 -2.37 14.68 -18.58
C SER A 45 -1.99 15.16 -19.98
N LYS A 46 -0.71 15.48 -20.15
CA LYS A 46 -0.07 15.75 -21.44
C LYS A 46 1.22 14.95 -21.52
N MET A 47 1.25 13.94 -22.39
CA MET A 47 2.43 13.13 -22.66
C MET A 47 3.07 13.56 -23.98
N TYR A 48 4.35 13.89 -23.93
CA TYR A 48 5.15 14.27 -25.08
C TYR A 48 6.03 13.09 -25.48
N MET A 49 5.55 12.26 -26.40
CA MET A 49 6.25 11.03 -26.81
C MET A 49 7.31 11.29 -27.88
N ILE A 50 7.01 12.17 -28.84
CA ILE A 50 7.92 12.63 -29.89
C ILE A 50 7.77 14.14 -30.09
N PRO A 51 8.79 14.83 -30.60
CA PRO A 51 8.68 16.25 -30.92
C PRO A 51 7.45 16.54 -31.80
N GLY A 52 6.58 17.45 -31.35
CA GLY A 52 5.38 17.84 -32.08
C GLY A 52 4.14 16.98 -31.84
N GLN A 53 4.23 15.83 -31.16
CA GLN A 53 3.06 15.02 -30.80
C GLN A 53 2.80 15.06 -29.29
N VAL A 54 1.60 15.51 -28.93
CA VAL A 54 1.12 15.55 -27.54
C VAL A 54 -0.08 14.64 -27.41
N MET A 55 0.02 13.60 -26.59
CA MET A 55 -1.12 12.82 -26.18
C MET A 55 -1.77 13.47 -24.96
N LYS A 56 -3.08 13.69 -25.02
CA LYS A 56 -3.85 14.25 -23.91
C LYS A 56 -4.74 13.17 -23.29
N GLY A 57 -4.91 13.25 -21.99
CA GLY A 57 -5.89 12.45 -21.27
C GLY A 57 -6.66 13.27 -20.25
N THR A 58 -7.89 12.84 -20.00
CA THR A 58 -8.77 13.38 -18.96
C THR A 58 -9.34 12.21 -18.18
N TYR A 59 -9.24 12.27 -16.86
CA TYR A 59 -9.57 11.17 -15.97
C TYR A 59 -10.15 11.67 -14.66
N VAL A 60 -10.85 10.77 -13.97
CA VAL A 60 -11.15 10.90 -12.55
C VAL A 60 -10.32 9.87 -11.82
N GLU A 61 -9.56 10.31 -10.83
CA GLU A 61 -8.82 9.47 -9.90
C GLU A 61 -9.56 9.41 -8.55
N VAL A 62 -9.80 8.21 -8.04
CA VAL A 62 -10.30 7.99 -6.68
C VAL A 62 -9.22 7.28 -5.88
N ALA A 63 -8.55 8.04 -5.01
CA ALA A 63 -7.47 7.59 -4.16
C ALA A 63 -7.92 7.46 -2.71
N ARG A 64 -7.66 6.31 -2.09
CA ARG A 64 -8.07 6.00 -0.72
C ARG A 64 -6.96 5.33 0.07
N ILE A 65 -6.92 5.59 1.36
CA ILE A 65 -6.03 4.86 2.27
C ILE A 65 -6.64 3.51 2.65
N GLN A 66 -5.87 2.45 2.45
CA GLN A 66 -6.20 1.09 2.84
C GLN A 66 -6.46 1.00 4.37
N PRO A 67 -7.42 0.17 4.81
CA PRO A 67 -7.69 -0.07 6.24
C PRO A 67 -6.45 -0.58 7.01
N GLY A 68 -5.73 0.32 7.66
CA GLY A 68 -4.43 0.04 8.26
C GLY A 68 -3.49 1.23 8.16
N GLY A 69 -3.72 2.12 7.19
CA GLY A 69 -3.01 3.40 7.09
C GLY A 69 -1.68 3.36 6.35
N PHE A 70 -1.31 2.20 5.79
CA PHE A 70 0.01 1.99 5.18
C PHE A 70 0.06 2.21 3.67
N TRP A 71 -1.06 1.96 2.99
CA TRP A 71 -1.10 1.93 1.52
C TRP A 71 -2.15 2.89 1.00
N LEU A 72 -1.78 3.70 0.03
CA LEU A 72 -2.72 4.39 -0.85
C LEU A 72 -3.09 3.44 -1.98
N ILE A 73 -4.39 3.26 -2.21
CA ILE A 73 -4.93 2.51 -3.33
C ILE A 73 -5.72 3.50 -4.17
N SER A 74 -5.42 3.58 -5.45
CA SER A 74 -6.09 4.51 -6.35
C SER A 74 -6.56 3.82 -7.62
N ASN A 75 -7.74 4.24 -8.08
CA ASN A 75 -8.39 3.84 -9.32
C ASN A 75 -8.51 5.07 -10.21
N ILE A 76 -8.13 4.94 -11.48
CA ILE A 76 -8.15 6.01 -12.46
C ILE A 76 -9.01 5.54 -13.62
N GLU A 77 -10.03 6.33 -13.97
CA GLU A 77 -10.91 6.05 -15.09
C GLU A 77 -11.06 7.29 -15.96
N GLY A 78 -10.97 7.12 -17.28
CA GLY A 78 -11.04 8.27 -18.17
C GLY A 78 -10.80 7.91 -19.62
N LYS A 79 -10.25 8.87 -20.36
CA LYS A 79 -9.90 8.69 -21.77
C LYS A 79 -8.51 9.22 -22.06
N VAL A 80 -7.78 8.50 -22.90
CA VAL A 80 -6.51 8.93 -23.51
C VAL A 80 -6.68 8.91 -25.01
N MET A 81 -6.42 10.03 -25.68
CA MET A 81 -6.60 10.13 -27.14
C MET A 81 -8.01 9.69 -27.61
N GLY A 82 -9.02 9.91 -26.78
CA GLY A 82 -10.41 9.51 -27.05
C GLY A 82 -10.74 8.04 -26.75
N MET A 83 -9.76 7.18 -26.45
CA MET A 83 -9.97 5.79 -26.08
C MET A 83 -10.19 5.64 -24.56
N PRO A 84 -11.13 4.78 -24.11
CA PRO A 84 -11.32 4.49 -22.68
C PRO A 84 -10.04 3.97 -22.03
N PHE A 85 -9.76 4.42 -20.82
CA PHE A 85 -8.58 4.06 -20.05
C PHE A 85 -8.95 3.77 -18.60
N HIS A 86 -8.42 2.66 -18.08
CA HIS A 86 -8.56 2.25 -16.68
C HIS A 86 -7.17 1.94 -16.12
N GLY A 87 -6.84 2.54 -14.98
CA GLY A 87 -5.57 2.35 -14.29
C GLY A 87 -5.77 2.12 -12.81
N HIS A 88 -4.84 1.38 -12.20
CA HIS A 88 -4.82 1.14 -10.77
C HIS A 88 -3.42 1.28 -10.22
N THR A 89 -3.32 1.85 -9.02
CA THR A 89 -2.05 1.95 -8.29
C THR A 89 -2.20 1.54 -6.84
N VAL A 90 -1.15 0.92 -6.32
CA VAL A 90 -0.94 0.77 -4.87
C VAL A 90 0.41 1.38 -4.54
N LEU A 91 0.41 2.39 -3.68
CA LEU A 91 1.61 3.13 -3.27
C LEU A 91 1.76 3.05 -1.75
N GLY A 92 2.97 2.81 -1.27
CA GLY A 92 3.27 2.73 0.17
C GLY A 92 4.68 3.16 0.52
N TYR A 93 4.98 3.13 1.81
CA TYR A 93 6.33 3.34 2.34
C TYR A 93 6.77 2.13 3.15
N GLU A 94 7.87 1.50 2.75
CA GLU A 94 8.43 0.34 3.43
C GLU A 94 9.42 0.80 4.51
N ALA A 95 8.96 0.92 5.76
CA ALA A 95 9.76 1.50 6.85
C ALA A 95 11.11 0.81 7.09
N ARG A 96 11.19 -0.52 6.90
CA ARG A 96 12.43 -1.29 7.04
C ARG A 96 13.45 -0.95 5.96
N LYS A 97 12.99 -0.71 4.73
CA LYS A 97 13.82 -0.35 3.57
C LYS A 97 14.02 1.16 3.45
N LYS A 98 13.24 1.95 4.20
CA LYS A 98 13.21 3.42 4.18
C LYS A 98 12.93 4.01 2.79
N GLN A 99 12.08 3.36 2.00
CA GLN A 99 11.76 3.76 0.63
C GLN A 99 10.25 3.76 0.38
N TYR A 100 9.82 4.58 -0.58
CA TYR A 100 8.50 4.45 -1.19
C TYR A 100 8.52 3.33 -2.24
N THR A 101 7.42 2.60 -2.33
CA THR A 101 7.23 1.53 -3.32
C THR A 101 5.85 1.64 -3.93
N GLY A 102 5.77 1.40 -5.23
CA GLY A 102 4.54 1.51 -6.01
C GLY A 102 4.39 0.34 -6.97
N ILE A 103 3.14 -0.04 -7.21
CA ILE A 103 2.77 -0.90 -8.33
C ILE A 103 1.71 -0.21 -9.17
N TRP A 104 1.78 -0.41 -10.48
CA TRP A 104 0.86 0.15 -11.46
C TRP A 104 0.45 -0.93 -12.46
N VAL A 105 -0.84 -0.94 -12.80
CA VAL A 105 -1.42 -1.72 -13.91
C VAL A 105 -2.46 -0.87 -14.63
N ASP A 106 -2.63 -1.10 -15.94
CA ASP A 106 -3.63 -0.40 -16.74
C ASP A 106 -4.19 -1.25 -17.88
N SER A 107 -5.19 -0.71 -18.56
CA SER A 107 -5.91 -1.37 -19.66
C SER A 107 -5.18 -1.37 -21.00
N PHE A 108 -4.04 -0.69 -21.14
CA PHE A 108 -3.31 -0.55 -22.41
C PHE A 108 -2.13 -1.52 -22.54
N ALA A 109 -1.64 -2.07 -21.43
CA ALA A 109 -0.56 -3.06 -21.47
C ALA A 109 -0.77 -4.19 -20.45
N SER A 110 -0.48 -5.43 -20.86
CA SER A 110 -0.41 -6.59 -19.96
C SER A 110 0.95 -6.62 -19.22
N ILE A 111 1.28 -5.54 -18.52
CA ILE A 111 2.56 -5.37 -17.82
C ILE A 111 2.28 -4.87 -16.40
N LEU A 112 2.87 -5.54 -15.41
CA LEU A 112 2.94 -5.03 -14.05
C LEU A 112 4.14 -4.10 -13.94
N VAL A 113 3.89 -2.82 -13.67
CA VAL A 113 4.95 -1.83 -13.47
C VAL A 113 5.22 -1.69 -11.98
N THR A 114 6.48 -1.81 -11.57
CA THR A 114 6.91 -1.57 -10.19
C THR A 114 7.79 -0.33 -10.14
N SER A 115 7.63 0.49 -9.11
CA SER A 115 8.46 1.68 -8.88
C SER A 115 8.96 1.74 -7.44
N THR A 116 10.14 2.32 -7.27
CA THR A 116 10.69 2.66 -5.96
C THR A 116 11.19 4.11 -5.96
N GLY A 117 11.22 4.74 -4.80
CA GLY A 117 11.66 6.12 -4.68
C GLY A 117 12.06 6.51 -3.26
N HIS A 118 12.86 7.56 -3.16
CA HIS A 118 13.24 8.17 -1.89
C HIS A 118 12.78 9.62 -1.89
N CYS A 119 12.34 10.10 -0.73
CA CYS A 119 11.98 11.49 -0.57
C CYS A 119 13.22 12.25 -0.11
N GLU A 120 13.79 13.07 -0.99
CA GLU A 120 14.85 14.01 -0.63
C GLU A 120 14.23 15.31 -0.16
N LYS A 121 14.74 15.88 0.93
CA LYS A 121 14.42 17.27 1.27
C LYS A 121 15.16 18.17 0.29
N THR A 122 14.49 18.64 -0.75
CA THR A 122 15.00 19.77 -1.53
C THR A 122 14.84 21.03 -0.68
N ALA A 123 15.94 21.52 -0.12
CA ALA A 123 16.01 22.85 0.47
C ALA A 123 15.96 23.86 -0.70
N SER A 124 14.82 24.52 -0.85
CA SER A 124 14.68 25.71 -1.71
C SER A 124 14.97 26.97 -0.92
#